data_AF-A0A2A4UF89-F1
#
_entry.id   AF-A0A2A4UF89-F1
#
_cell.length_a   1.000
_cell.length_b   1.000
_cell.length_c   1.000
_cell.angle_alpha   90.00
_cell.angle_beta   90.00
_cell.angle_gamma   90.00
#
_symmetry.space_group_name_H-M   'P 1'
#
loop_
_entity.id
_entity.type
_entity.pdbx_description
1 polymer ?
#
loop_
_entity_poly.entity_id
_entity_poly.type
_entity_poly.pdbx_seq_one_letter_code
_entity_poly.pdbx_strand_id
1 'polypeptide(L)'
;MKKIIGSLLILPILLWMTVPVAFAGGSAVSAMSEIVMHLQHYPSSNEKGVLSKIAQNDTTTVGEKVLAGALMRMQHAVQGTDAAALRSLVADKQSSHGERELADILLGINHKPSSSDMKRLKILSET
;
A
#
# COMPACT_ATOMS: atom_id res chain seq x y z
N MET A 1 60.46 18.01 -12.88
CA MET A 1 60.06 18.31 -11.49
C MET A 1 59.16 19.53 -11.49
N LYS A 2 57.87 19.40 -11.16
CA LYS A 2 56.94 20.52 -10.88
C LYS A 2 55.83 20.00 -9.99
N LYS A 3 55.76 20.54 -8.77
CA LYS A 3 54.80 20.22 -7.71
C LYS A 3 53.51 21.01 -7.96
N ILE A 4 52.34 20.38 -7.79
CA ILE A 4 51.02 21.04 -7.81
C ILE A 4 50.28 20.48 -6.59
N ILE A 5 50.47 21.09 -5.42
CA ILE A 5 49.52 21.98 -4.71
C ILE A 5 48.15 21.30 -4.51
N GLY A 6 47.86 21.03 -3.23
CA GLY A 6 46.71 20.26 -2.78
C GLY A 6 45.37 20.87 -3.14
N SER A 7 44.40 19.99 -3.39
CA SER A 7 42.99 20.34 -3.52
C SER A 7 42.24 19.77 -2.33
N LEU A 8 41.75 20.67 -1.49
CA LEU A 8 40.85 20.40 -0.38
C LEU A 8 39.52 19.89 -0.95
N LEU A 9 39.26 18.59 -0.81
CA LEU A 9 37.99 17.96 -1.20
C LEU A 9 36.88 18.43 -0.25
N ILE A 10 36.07 19.39 -0.71
CA ILE A 10 34.76 19.68 -0.12
C ILE A 10 33.78 18.66 -0.69
N LEU A 11 33.42 17.67 0.11
CA LEU A 11 32.42 16.66 -0.23
C LEU A 11 31.03 17.25 0.05
N PRO A 12 30.13 17.43 -0.94
CA PRO A 12 28.75 17.76 -0.64
C PRO A 12 28.07 16.46 -0.19
N ILE A 13 27.77 16.38 1.10
CA ILE A 13 26.87 15.33 1.64
C ILE A 13 25.47 15.68 1.13
N LEU A 14 25.11 15.11 -0.02
CA LEU A 14 23.76 15.17 -0.56
C LEU A 14 22.90 14.20 0.25
N LEU A 15 22.27 14.71 1.30
CA LEU A 15 21.31 13.99 2.13
C LEU A 15 20.11 13.59 1.26
N TRP A 16 20.03 12.32 0.85
CA TRP A 16 18.88 11.74 0.17
C TRP A 16 17.72 11.63 1.15
N MET A 17 17.03 12.75 1.41
CA MET A 17 15.71 12.70 2.04
C MET A 17 14.72 12.14 1.02
N THR A 18 14.41 10.85 1.13
CA THR A 18 13.23 10.28 0.49
C THR A 18 12.00 10.88 1.15
N VAL A 19 11.39 11.87 0.52
CA VAL A 19 10.07 12.37 0.92
C VAL A 19 9.06 11.25 0.71
N PRO A 20 8.27 10.86 1.73
CA PRO A 20 7.15 9.95 1.53
C PRO A 20 6.20 10.57 0.51
N VAL A 21 5.89 9.83 -0.56
CA VAL A 21 4.82 10.21 -1.48
C VAL A 21 3.51 10.05 -0.71
N ALA A 22 2.90 11.18 -0.34
CA ALA A 22 1.56 11.18 0.24
C ALA A 22 0.55 10.76 -0.82
N PHE A 23 -0.20 9.70 -0.55
CA PHE A 23 -1.42 9.41 -1.30
C PHE A 23 -2.48 10.41 -0.87
N ALA A 24 -3.43 10.75 -1.74
CA ALA A 24 -4.46 11.75 -1.43
C ALA A 24 -5.16 11.36 -0.11
N GLY A 25 -4.90 12.10 0.97
CA GLY A 25 -5.56 11.93 2.28
C GLY A 25 -4.81 11.14 3.36
N GLY A 26 -3.77 10.34 3.07
CA GLY A 26 -3.14 9.48 4.09
C GLY A 26 -2.08 8.49 3.58
N SER A 27 -1.83 7.43 4.37
CA SER A 27 -0.96 6.29 4.02
C SER A 27 -1.51 5.46 2.83
N ALA A 28 -0.71 4.55 2.27
CA ALA A 28 -1.22 3.66 1.21
C ALA A 28 -2.35 2.74 1.72
N VAL A 29 -2.25 2.28 2.98
CA VAL A 29 -3.32 1.53 3.65
C VAL A 29 -4.57 2.38 3.81
N SER A 30 -4.45 3.66 4.18
CA SER A 30 -5.60 4.58 4.25
C SER A 30 -6.28 4.72 2.88
N ALA A 31 -5.51 5.00 1.82
CA ALA A 31 -6.05 5.14 0.46
C ALA A 31 -6.75 3.86 -0.02
N MET A 32 -6.17 2.67 0.24
CA MET A 32 -6.83 1.40 -0.09
C MET A 32 -8.09 1.16 0.75
N SER A 33 -8.09 1.57 2.01
CA SER A 33 -9.25 1.43 2.90
C SER A 33 -10.43 2.28 2.42
N GLU A 34 -10.17 3.53 1.98
CA GLU A 34 -11.19 4.39 1.38
C GLU A 34 -11.80 3.77 0.12
N ILE A 35 -10.97 3.19 -0.76
CA ILE A 35 -11.44 2.47 -1.95
C ILE A 35 -12.35 1.30 -1.56
N VAL A 36 -11.94 0.52 -0.55
CA VAL A 36 -12.73 -0.64 -0.09
C VAL A 36 -14.06 -0.22 0.53
N MET A 37 -14.11 0.91 1.25
CA MET A 37 -15.34 1.45 1.85
C MET A 37 -16.38 1.86 0.79
N HIS A 38 -15.93 2.36 -0.36
CA HIS A 38 -16.79 2.80 -1.45
C HIS A 38 -16.86 1.79 -2.61
N LEU A 39 -16.34 0.59 -2.39
CA LEU A 39 -16.33 -0.48 -3.36
C LEU A 39 -17.76 -0.85 -3.77
N GLN A 40 -17.98 -0.89 -5.09
CA GLN A 40 -19.19 -1.45 -5.67
C GLN A 40 -19.00 -2.95 -5.93
N HIS A 41 -18.71 -3.35 -7.17
CA HIS A 41 -18.39 -4.74 -7.52
C HIS A 41 -16.87 -4.99 -7.61
N TYR A 42 -16.15 -3.97 -8.06
CA TYR A 42 -14.71 -3.92 -8.26
C TYR A 42 -14.29 -2.45 -8.26
N PRO A 43 -12.98 -2.12 -8.07
CA PRO A 43 -12.52 -0.74 -8.12
C PRO A 43 -12.74 -0.11 -9.50
N SER A 44 -13.19 1.13 -9.53
CA SER A 44 -13.31 1.96 -10.75
C SER A 44 -11.96 2.17 -11.42
N SER A 45 -11.97 2.66 -12.67
CA SER A 45 -10.73 2.94 -13.42
C SER A 45 -9.81 3.93 -12.70
N ASN A 46 -10.38 4.94 -12.03
CA ASN A 46 -9.61 5.93 -11.26
C ASN A 46 -8.96 5.28 -10.04
N GLU A 47 -9.71 4.46 -9.30
CA GLU A 47 -9.21 3.74 -8.13
C GLU A 47 -8.13 2.72 -8.53
N LYS A 48 -8.30 2.01 -9.65
CA LYS A 48 -7.24 1.16 -10.23
C LYS A 48 -5.99 1.96 -10.58
N GLY A 49 -6.13 3.21 -11.03
CA GLY A 49 -5.01 4.13 -11.22
C GLY A 49 -4.27 4.44 -9.91
N VAL A 50 -4.99 4.63 -8.81
CA VAL A 50 -4.39 4.81 -7.46
C VAL A 50 -3.68 3.55 -7.01
N LEU A 51 -4.33 2.38 -7.13
CA LEU A 51 -3.76 1.09 -6.76
C LEU A 51 -2.51 0.76 -7.57
N SER A 52 -2.51 1.07 -8.86
CA SER A 52 -1.35 0.91 -9.73
C SER A 52 -0.17 1.77 -9.29
N LYS A 53 -0.42 3.01 -8.83
CA LYS A 53 0.63 3.88 -8.27
C LYS A 53 1.20 3.31 -6.98
N ILE A 54 0.36 2.80 -6.08
CA ILE A 54 0.80 2.13 -4.85
C ILE A 54 1.68 0.92 -5.19
N ALA A 55 1.24 0.07 -6.12
CA ALA A 55 1.95 -1.14 -6.49
C ALA A 55 3.32 -0.89 -7.15
N GLN A 56 3.47 0.24 -7.85
CA GLN A 56 4.69 0.60 -8.58
C GLN A 56 5.61 1.56 -7.81
N ASN A 57 5.20 2.06 -6.64
CA ASN A 57 6.00 2.99 -5.87
C ASN A 57 7.17 2.25 -5.19
N ASP A 58 8.40 2.75 -5.34
CA ASP A 58 9.59 2.15 -4.72
C ASP A 58 9.60 2.29 -3.19
N THR A 59 8.85 3.26 -2.65
CA THR A 59 8.76 3.53 -1.22
C THR A 59 7.63 2.76 -0.52
N THR A 60 6.73 2.10 -1.26
CA THR A 60 5.69 1.26 -0.64
C THR A 60 6.26 -0.09 -0.22
N THR A 61 5.70 -0.62 0.85
CA THR A 61 6.12 -1.91 1.41
C THR A 61 5.70 -3.07 0.49
N VAL A 62 6.25 -4.25 0.76
CA VAL A 62 5.81 -5.47 0.06
C VAL A 62 4.33 -5.77 0.34
N GLY A 63 3.87 -5.58 1.59
CA GLY A 63 2.47 -5.82 1.96
C GLY A 63 1.51 -4.87 1.26
N GLU A 64 1.83 -3.57 1.19
CA GLU A 64 1.05 -2.57 0.44
C GLU A 64 0.93 -2.93 -1.05
N LYS A 65 2.01 -3.43 -1.66
CA LYS A 65 2.02 -3.89 -3.06
C LYS A 65 1.13 -5.12 -3.26
N VAL A 66 1.17 -6.07 -2.32
CA VAL A 66 0.30 -7.26 -2.34
C VAL A 66 -1.18 -6.85 -2.24
N LEU A 67 -1.52 -5.98 -1.29
CA LEU A 67 -2.88 -5.46 -1.09
C LEU A 67 -3.40 -4.75 -2.33
N ALA A 68 -2.60 -3.81 -2.88
CA ALA A 68 -2.99 -3.05 -4.06
C ALA A 68 -3.20 -3.96 -5.29
N GLY A 69 -2.31 -4.94 -5.48
CA GLY A 69 -2.41 -5.93 -6.55
C GLY A 69 -3.67 -6.79 -6.44
N ALA A 70 -3.95 -7.32 -5.25
CA ALA A 70 -5.14 -8.13 -4.99
C ALA A 70 -6.43 -7.32 -5.23
N LEU A 71 -6.50 -6.09 -4.69
CA LEU A 71 -7.67 -5.23 -4.84
C LEU A 71 -7.93 -4.84 -6.31
N MET A 72 -6.87 -4.60 -7.08
CA MET A 72 -6.97 -4.27 -8.51
C MET A 72 -7.53 -5.42 -9.37
N ARG A 73 -7.22 -6.67 -9.01
CA ARG A 73 -7.64 -7.90 -9.72
C ARG A 73 -8.94 -8.51 -9.19
N MET A 74 -9.37 -8.10 -8.00
CA MET A 74 -10.58 -8.58 -7.36
C MET A 74 -11.82 -8.37 -8.25
N GLN A 75 -12.67 -9.40 -8.28
CA GLN A 75 -13.99 -9.36 -8.89
C GLN A 75 -14.99 -9.92 -7.90
N HIS A 76 -15.75 -9.06 -7.22
CA HIS A 76 -16.66 -9.40 -6.11
C HIS A 76 -16.01 -9.97 -4.84
N ALA A 77 -14.96 -10.76 -4.95
CA ALA A 77 -14.19 -11.36 -3.86
C ALA A 77 -12.74 -11.62 -4.31
N VAL A 78 -11.81 -11.67 -3.37
CA VAL A 78 -10.42 -12.06 -3.66
C VAL A 78 -10.31 -13.60 -3.71
N GLN A 79 -9.65 -14.13 -4.73
CA GLN A 79 -9.57 -15.58 -4.98
C GLN A 79 -8.17 -16.02 -5.42
N GLY A 80 -7.97 -17.33 -5.53
CA GLY A 80 -6.75 -17.91 -6.11
C GLY A 80 -5.46 -17.48 -5.41
N THR A 81 -4.47 -17.10 -6.22
CA THR A 81 -3.14 -16.68 -5.75
C THR A 81 -3.20 -15.42 -4.89
N ASP A 82 -4.14 -14.51 -5.17
CA ASP A 82 -4.29 -13.29 -4.38
C ASP A 82 -4.82 -13.61 -2.98
N ALA A 83 -5.80 -14.52 -2.87
CA ALA A 83 -6.28 -14.96 -1.56
C ALA A 83 -5.19 -15.72 -0.77
N ALA A 84 -4.32 -16.48 -1.43
CA ALA A 84 -3.18 -17.12 -0.78
C ALA A 84 -2.13 -16.10 -0.28
N ALA A 85 -1.84 -15.08 -1.09
CA ALA A 85 -0.93 -14.01 -0.72
C ALA A 85 -1.48 -13.19 0.47
N LEU A 86 -2.77 -12.85 0.47
CA LEU A 86 -3.40 -12.15 1.59
C LEU A 86 -3.38 -12.98 2.88
N ARG A 87 -3.63 -14.30 2.82
CA ARG A 87 -3.50 -15.16 4.02
C ARG A 87 -2.08 -15.20 4.56
N SER A 88 -1.09 -15.21 3.66
CA SER A 88 0.31 -15.16 4.05
C SER A 88 0.64 -13.81 4.69
N LEU A 89 0.09 -12.72 4.16
CA LEU A 89 0.24 -11.38 4.70
C LEU A 89 -0.37 -11.26 6.10
N VAL A 90 -1.57 -11.79 6.33
CA VAL A 90 -2.21 -11.85 7.67
C VAL A 90 -1.34 -12.59 8.68
N ALA A 91 -0.66 -13.66 8.27
CA ALA A 91 0.22 -14.44 9.14
C ALA A 91 1.59 -13.79 9.37
N ASP A 92 1.96 -12.78 8.58
CA ASP A 92 3.28 -12.15 8.65
C ASP A 92 3.39 -11.14 9.79
N LYS A 93 4.18 -11.51 10.81
CA LYS A 93 4.44 -10.66 11.98
C LYS A 93 5.32 -9.45 11.67
N GLN A 94 6.03 -9.45 10.55
CA GLN A 94 6.87 -8.32 10.12
C GLN A 94 6.07 -7.23 9.41
N SER A 95 4.95 -7.60 8.80
CA SER A 95 4.01 -6.64 8.23
C SER A 95 3.40 -5.74 9.31
N SER A 96 2.98 -4.54 8.94
CA SER A 96 2.31 -3.62 9.84
C SER A 96 0.93 -4.16 10.27
N HIS A 97 0.40 -3.61 11.37
CA HIS A 97 -0.97 -3.93 11.79
C HIS A 97 -2.00 -3.56 10.71
N GLY A 98 -1.87 -2.39 10.08
CA GLY A 98 -2.79 -1.94 9.04
C GLY A 98 -2.80 -2.85 7.82
N GLU A 99 -1.64 -3.34 7.38
CA GLU A 99 -1.56 -4.28 6.26
C GLU A 99 -2.25 -5.61 6.56
N ARG A 100 -2.00 -6.18 7.73
CA ARG A 100 -2.64 -7.44 8.16
C ARG A 100 -4.16 -7.28 8.29
N GLU A 101 -4.59 -6.18 8.91
CA GLU A 101 -6.00 -5.88 9.13
C GLU A 101 -6.75 -5.71 7.81
N LEU A 102 -6.18 -4.94 6.87
CA LEU A 102 -6.78 -4.76 5.55
C LEU A 102 -6.79 -6.07 4.74
N ALA A 103 -5.75 -6.90 4.85
CA ALA A 103 -5.71 -8.20 4.19
C ALA A 103 -6.81 -9.14 4.69
N ASP A 104 -7.05 -9.18 6.01
CA ASP A 104 -8.12 -9.94 6.62
C ASP A 104 -9.51 -9.48 6.13
N ILE A 105 -9.73 -8.16 6.08
CA ILE A 105 -10.98 -7.58 5.56
C ILE A 105 -11.19 -7.99 4.09
N LEU A 106 -10.18 -7.86 3.24
CA LEU A 106 -10.28 -8.23 1.82
C LEU A 106 -10.60 -9.71 1.60
N LEU A 107 -10.11 -10.60 2.46
CA LEU A 107 -10.43 -12.03 2.43
C LEU A 107 -11.89 -12.32 2.82
N GLY A 108 -12.49 -11.47 3.65
CA GLY A 108 -13.89 -11.58 4.09
C GLY A 108 -14.91 -10.98 3.13
N ILE A 109 -14.48 -10.18 2.14
CA ILE A 109 -15.41 -9.53 1.21
C ILE A 109 -16.03 -10.56 0.26
N ASN A 110 -17.35 -10.60 0.27
CA ASN A 110 -18.18 -11.19 -0.78
C ASN A 110 -19.20 -10.13 -1.23
N HIS A 111 -18.95 -9.52 -2.38
CA HIS A 111 -19.56 -8.28 -2.89
C HIS A 111 -19.17 -7.01 -2.17
N LYS A 112 -19.41 -6.91 -0.86
CA LYS A 112 -19.10 -5.69 -0.09
C LYS A 112 -18.60 -6.00 1.33
N PRO A 113 -17.90 -5.07 2.00
CA PRO A 113 -17.52 -5.23 3.40
C PRO A 113 -18.72 -5.43 4.32
N SER A 114 -18.54 -6.20 5.38
CA SER A 114 -19.53 -6.30 6.45
C SER A 114 -19.65 -4.99 7.25
N SER A 115 -20.69 -4.85 8.07
CA SER A 115 -20.84 -3.66 8.93
C SER A 115 -19.75 -3.54 9.99
N SER A 116 -19.19 -4.66 10.46
CA SER A 116 -18.02 -4.67 11.34
C SER A 116 -16.76 -4.26 10.58
N ASP A 117 -16.57 -4.75 9.36
CA ASP A 117 -15.41 -4.40 8.55
C ASP A 117 -15.44 -2.94 8.11
N MET A 118 -16.62 -2.37 7.84
CA MET A 118 -16.76 -0.93 7.58
C MET A 118 -16.23 -0.06 8.74
N LYS A 119 -16.39 -0.50 9.99
CA LYS A 119 -15.84 0.23 11.15
C LYS A 119 -14.32 0.12 11.20
N ARG A 120 -13.78 -1.08 10.94
CA ARG A 120 -12.33 -1.33 10.88
C ARG A 120 -11.69 -0.52 9.75
N LEU A 121 -12.30 -0.50 8.57
CA LEU A 121 -11.88 0.30 7.42
C LEU A 121 -11.87 1.80 7.73
N LYS A 122 -12.90 2.32 8.41
CA LYS A 122 -12.94 3.73 8.80
C LYS A 122 -11.78 4.13 9.72
N ILE A 123 -11.40 3.23 10.64
CA ILE A 123 -10.24 3.45 11.50
C ILE A 123 -8.96 3.45 10.64
N LEU A 124 -8.81 2.51 9.71
CA LEU A 124 -7.65 2.43 8.82
C LEU A 124 -7.55 3.61 7.83
N SER A 125 -8.66 4.20 7.40
CA SER A 125 -8.64 5.39 6.53
C SER A 125 -8.12 6.64 7.24
N GLU A 126 -8.16 6.67 8.57
CA GLU A 126 -7.77 7.82 9.40
C GLU A 126 -6.29 7.77 9.83
N THR A 127 -5.52 6.75 9.40
CA THR A 127 -4.09 6.55 9.73
C THR A 127 -3.13 6.99 8.63
#